data_AF-A0A291RT21-F1
#
_entry.id   AF-A0A291RT21-F1
#
_cell.length_a   1.000
_cell.length_b   1.000
_cell.length_c   1.000
_cell.angle_alpha   90.00
_cell.angle_beta   90.00
_cell.angle_gamma   90.00
#
_symmetry.space_group_name_H-M   'P 1'
#
loop_
_entity.id
_entity.type
_entity.pdbx_description
1 polymer ?
#
loop_
_entity_poly.entity_id
_entity_poly.type
_entity_poly.pdbx_seq_one_letter_code
_entity_poly.pdbx_strand_id
1 'polypeptide(L)'
;MANDNLPALTIEIVEQLKGEGMSQAEIARLYGVTRQAITDVKRRSGGYSTTPREDALKHFPWKVPGSRAVPMAMQKPYRNMRDHAEYMVTNGEGMSAEKLKRLRGFYRKLHSENVVLEFDPNIPPSPGIGIGGFAYRARTPEDGDLIIRVNEHTTLTEEGRRIWTFPAVEP
;
A
#
# COMPACT_ATOMS: atom_id res chain seq x y z
N MET A 1 -33.17 -4.06 -5.08
CA MET A 1 -33.95 -3.01 -5.75
C MET A 1 -33.08 -1.78 -5.75
N ALA A 2 -32.73 -1.23 -6.93
CA ALA A 2 -32.01 0.02 -6.99
C ALA A 2 -32.93 1.13 -6.48
N ASN A 3 -32.40 2.05 -5.68
CA ASN A 3 -33.18 3.16 -5.16
C ASN A 3 -33.36 4.17 -6.31
N ASP A 4 -34.54 4.23 -6.92
CA ASP A 4 -34.84 5.02 -8.12
C ASP A 4 -34.68 6.55 -7.93
N ASN A 5 -34.32 6.99 -6.72
CA ASN A 5 -34.09 8.38 -6.35
C ASN A 5 -32.60 8.77 -6.21
N LEU A 6 -31.67 7.88 -6.57
CA LEU A 6 -30.24 8.20 -6.54
C LEU A 6 -29.83 8.96 -7.81
N PRO A 7 -28.96 9.99 -7.70
CA PRO A 7 -28.38 10.65 -8.86
C PRO A 7 -27.58 9.65 -9.69
N ALA A 8 -27.37 9.93 -10.99
CA ALA A 8 -26.57 9.06 -11.85
C ALA A 8 -25.18 8.80 -11.24
N LEU A 9 -24.69 7.56 -11.37
CA LEU A 9 -23.36 7.20 -10.88
C LEU A 9 -22.28 7.83 -11.77
N THR A 10 -21.77 8.99 -11.36
CA THR A 10 -20.66 9.70 -11.99
C THR A 10 -19.40 9.67 -11.13
N ILE A 11 -18.27 10.14 -11.66
CA ILE A 11 -17.02 10.21 -10.91
C ILE A 11 -17.12 11.17 -9.72
N GLU A 12 -17.79 12.31 -9.89
CA GLU A 12 -17.97 13.33 -8.86
C GLU A 12 -18.75 12.77 -7.67
N ILE A 13 -19.82 12.03 -7.96
CA ILE A 13 -20.62 11.34 -6.95
C ILE A 13 -19.80 10.26 -6.24
N VAL A 14 -19.00 9.48 -6.99
CA VAL A 14 -18.13 8.46 -6.39
C VAL A 14 -17.07 9.09 -5.48
N GLU A 15 -16.47 10.20 -5.87
CA GLU A 15 -15.48 10.89 -5.03
C GLU A 15 -16.12 11.59 -3.83
N GLN A 16 -17.31 12.19 -3.98
CA GLN A 16 -18.08 12.75 -2.87
C GLN A 16 -18.40 11.69 -1.82
N LEU A 17 -19.02 10.58 -2.23
CA LEU A 17 -19.39 9.49 -1.32
C LEU A 17 -18.17 8.85 -0.64
N LYS A 18 -17.04 8.80 -1.36
CA LYS A 18 -15.75 8.40 -0.77
C LYS A 18 -15.26 9.40 0.28
N GLY A 19 -15.39 10.70 0.02
CA GLY A 19 -15.10 11.77 0.98
C GLY A 19 -16.00 11.75 2.21
N GLU A 20 -17.22 11.23 2.08
CA GLU A 20 -18.15 10.95 3.18
C GLU A 20 -17.83 9.62 3.91
N GLY A 21 -16.74 8.95 3.57
CA GLY A 21 -16.26 7.75 4.24
C GLY A 21 -16.80 6.43 3.69
N MET A 22 -17.57 6.43 2.60
CA MET A 22 -18.08 5.19 2.00
C MET A 22 -17.00 4.46 1.20
N SER A 23 -16.89 3.15 1.41
CA SER A 23 -16.06 2.28 0.57
C SER A 23 -16.71 2.02 -0.81
N GLN A 24 -15.91 1.66 -1.81
CA GLN A 24 -16.43 1.28 -3.14
C GLN A 24 -17.44 0.12 -3.08
N ALA A 25 -17.30 -0.79 -2.11
CA ALA A 25 -18.24 -1.89 -1.94
C ALA A 25 -19.59 -1.41 -1.39
N GLU A 26 -19.58 -0.41 -0.51
CA GLU A 26 -20.80 0.22 0.01
C GLU A 26 -21.47 1.07 -1.05
N ILE A 27 -20.71 1.85 -1.83
CA ILE A 27 -21.23 2.62 -2.97
C ILE A 27 -21.84 1.67 -4.01
N ALA A 28 -21.17 0.57 -4.34
CA ALA A 28 -21.71 -0.44 -5.25
C ALA A 28 -23.04 -1.03 -4.75
N ARG A 29 -23.14 -1.34 -3.45
CA ARG A 29 -24.39 -1.80 -2.83
C ARG A 29 -25.48 -0.74 -2.87
N LEU A 30 -25.16 0.52 -2.53
CA LEU A 30 -26.09 1.66 -2.56
C LEU A 30 -26.70 1.83 -3.94
N TYR A 31 -25.87 1.72 -4.99
CA TYR A 31 -26.28 1.92 -6.37
C TYR A 31 -26.80 0.65 -7.06
N GLY A 32 -26.79 -0.50 -6.38
CA GLY A 32 -27.20 -1.77 -6.97
C GLY A 32 -26.31 -2.23 -8.14
N VAL A 33 -25.03 -1.80 -8.17
CA VAL A 33 -24.07 -2.12 -9.22
C VAL A 33 -22.94 -3.00 -8.70
N THR A 34 -22.09 -3.50 -9.60
CA THR A 34 -20.87 -4.21 -9.21
C THR A 34 -19.78 -3.24 -8.80
N ARG A 35 -18.82 -3.69 -7.99
CA ARG A 35 -17.61 -2.91 -7.69
C ARG A 35 -16.83 -2.55 -8.98
N GLN A 36 -16.88 -3.43 -9.98
CA GLN A 36 -16.26 -3.19 -11.29
C GLN A 36 -16.92 -2.01 -12.02
N ALA A 37 -18.24 -1.85 -11.93
CA ALA A 37 -18.93 -0.71 -12.52
C ALA A 37 -18.46 0.63 -11.94
N ILE A 38 -18.16 0.69 -10.64
CA ILE A 38 -17.55 1.88 -10.01
C ILE A 38 -16.18 2.19 -10.63
N THR A 39 -15.35 1.17 -10.85
CA THR A 39 -14.04 1.30 -11.52
C THR A 39 -14.21 1.77 -12.98
N ASP A 40 -15.20 1.25 -13.69
CA ASP A 40 -15.46 1.59 -15.09
C ASP A 40 -15.99 3.03 -15.26
N VAL A 41 -16.73 3.57 -14.28
CA VAL A 41 -17.13 4.98 -14.25
C VAL A 41 -15.89 5.87 -14.16
N LYS A 42 -14.97 5.59 -13.22
CA LYS A 42 -13.70 6.33 -13.09
C LYS A 42 -12.87 6.31 -14.37
N ARG A 43 -12.79 5.14 -15.01
CA ARG A 43 -12.02 4.95 -16.25
C ARG A 43 -12.61 5.73 -17.43
N ARG A 44 -13.94 5.81 -17.53
CA ARG A 44 -14.64 6.49 -18.63
C ARG A 44 -14.65 8.01 -18.51
N SER A 45 -14.68 8.54 -17.28
CA SER A 45 -14.74 9.98 -17.04
C SER A 45 -13.40 10.72 -17.20
N GLY A 46 -12.32 10.05 -17.61
CA GLY A 46 -10.99 10.65 -17.78
C GLY A 46 -10.29 11.09 -16.47
N GLY A 47 -11.04 11.20 -15.37
CA GLY A 47 -10.54 11.47 -14.04
C GLY A 47 -10.01 10.21 -13.37
N TYR A 48 -8.85 9.73 -13.79
CA TYR A 48 -8.09 8.82 -12.94
C TYR A 48 -7.57 9.62 -11.73
N SER A 49 -8.43 9.88 -10.74
CA SER A 49 -7.98 10.24 -9.40
C SER A 49 -7.26 9.02 -8.85
N THR A 50 -5.94 9.03 -8.96
CA THR A 50 -5.10 8.11 -8.22
C THR A 50 -5.56 8.11 -6.78
N THR A 51 -5.88 6.94 -6.24
CA THR A 51 -6.10 6.84 -4.81
C THR A 51 -4.82 7.32 -4.10
N PRO A 52 -4.91 7.92 -2.90
CA PRO A 52 -3.71 8.35 -2.16
C PRO A 52 -2.63 7.26 -2.10
N ARG A 53 -3.08 6.01 -1.96
CA ARG A 53 -2.23 4.82 -2.06
C ARG A 53 -1.53 4.68 -3.41
N GLU A 54 -2.23 4.81 -4.53
CA GLU A 54 -1.61 4.70 -5.86
C GLU A 54 -0.59 5.81 -6.10
N ASP A 55 -0.84 7.01 -5.58
CA ASP A 55 0.15 8.09 -5.61
C ASP A 55 1.38 7.76 -4.77
N ALA A 56 1.20 7.30 -3.53
CA ALA A 56 2.32 6.85 -2.70
C ALA A 56 3.12 5.73 -3.36
N LEU A 57 2.45 4.80 -4.06
CA LEU A 57 3.10 3.69 -4.76
C LEU A 57 3.85 4.11 -6.04
N LYS A 58 3.67 5.33 -6.57
CA LYS A 58 4.59 5.86 -7.60
C LYS A 58 6.01 6.04 -7.07
N HIS A 59 6.14 6.20 -5.75
CA HIS A 59 7.40 6.36 -5.03
C HIS A 59 7.88 5.05 -4.39
N PHE A 60 7.37 3.90 -4.84
CA PHE A 60 7.78 2.59 -4.35
C PHE A 60 9.29 2.37 -4.58
N PRO A 61 10.05 1.92 -3.57
CA PRO A 61 11.50 2.03 -3.59
C PRO A 61 12.16 1.00 -4.50
N TRP A 62 11.45 -0.04 -4.92
CA TRP A 62 12.01 -1.16 -5.66
C TRP A 62 11.20 -1.55 -6.88
N LYS A 63 11.90 -1.92 -7.97
CA LYS A 63 11.30 -2.63 -9.10
C LYS A 63 11.35 -4.13 -8.82
N VAL A 64 10.30 -4.65 -8.18
CA VAL A 64 10.26 -6.06 -7.76
C VAL A 64 9.87 -6.96 -8.95
N PRO A 65 10.73 -7.90 -9.38
CA PRO A 65 10.40 -8.79 -10.49
C PRO A 65 9.20 -9.68 -10.16
N GLY A 66 8.29 -9.81 -11.12
CA GLY A 66 7.22 -10.81 -11.08
C GLY A 66 7.56 -11.94 -12.04
N SER A 67 8.01 -13.10 -11.54
CA SER A 67 7.94 -14.30 -12.37
C SER A 67 6.48 -14.73 -12.50
N ARG A 68 6.10 -15.31 -13.65
CA ARG A 68 4.74 -15.85 -13.86
C ARG A 68 4.39 -16.98 -12.87
N ALA A 69 5.39 -17.71 -12.38
CA ALA A 69 5.20 -18.85 -11.50
C ALA A 69 5.00 -18.45 -10.04
N VAL A 70 5.81 -17.51 -9.52
CA VAL A 70 5.64 -16.95 -8.17
C VAL A 70 6.14 -15.49 -8.15
N PRO A 71 5.24 -14.50 -8.04
CA PRO A 71 5.65 -13.10 -7.96
C PRO A 71 6.24 -12.75 -6.59
N MET A 72 7.44 -12.18 -6.54
CA MET A 72 8.00 -11.61 -5.30
C MET A 72 7.07 -10.54 -4.69
N ALA A 73 6.25 -9.90 -5.52
CA ALA A 73 5.19 -8.98 -5.12
C ALA A 73 4.05 -9.62 -4.30
N MET A 74 3.98 -10.95 -4.19
CA MET A 74 3.00 -11.64 -3.34
C MET A 74 3.51 -11.88 -1.91
N GLN A 75 4.79 -11.58 -1.63
CA GLN A 75 5.38 -11.84 -0.33
C GLN A 75 4.91 -10.87 0.75
N LYS A 76 4.95 -11.32 2.00
CA LYS A 76 4.55 -10.51 3.17
C LYS A 76 5.28 -9.16 3.25
N PRO A 77 6.61 -9.08 3.05
CA PRO A 77 7.31 -7.78 3.13
C PRO A 77 6.82 -6.78 2.08
N TYR A 78 6.66 -7.21 0.83
CA TYR A 78 6.12 -6.35 -0.23
C TYR A 78 4.70 -5.85 0.11
N ARG A 79 3.82 -6.73 0.61
CA ARG A 79 2.48 -6.34 1.04
C ARG A 79 2.53 -5.34 2.20
N ASN A 80 3.37 -5.56 3.19
CA ASN A 80 3.52 -4.65 4.32
C ASN A 80 3.95 -3.25 3.87
N MET A 81 4.86 -3.15 2.90
CA MET A 81 5.27 -1.87 2.33
C MET A 81 4.13 -1.15 1.61
N ARG A 82 3.25 -1.89 0.92
CA ARG A 82 2.06 -1.28 0.29
C ARG A 82 1.02 -0.81 1.30
N ASP A 83 0.82 -1.58 2.37
CA ASP A 83 -0.07 -1.19 3.46
C ASP A 83 0.53 0.02 4.22
N HIS A 84 1.84 0.08 4.39
CA HIS A 84 2.56 1.18 5.03
C HIS A 84 2.45 2.47 4.22
N ALA A 85 2.67 2.43 2.91
CA ALA A 85 2.47 3.59 2.04
C ALA A 85 1.04 4.15 2.10
N GLU A 86 0.03 3.28 2.14
CA GLU A 86 -1.36 3.68 2.35
C GLU A 86 -1.54 4.36 3.71
N TYR A 87 -0.97 3.79 4.77
CA TYR A 87 -1.02 4.40 6.10
C TYR A 87 -0.34 5.77 6.17
N MET A 88 0.82 5.94 5.52
CA MET A 88 1.56 7.21 5.54
C MET A 88 0.77 8.37 4.91
N VAL A 89 -0.12 8.09 3.96
CA VAL A 89 -0.91 9.11 3.27
C VAL A 89 -2.35 9.24 3.80
N THR A 90 -2.87 8.25 4.53
CA THR A 90 -4.23 8.31 5.09
C THR A 90 -4.29 8.31 6.62
N ASN A 91 -3.15 8.15 7.30
CA ASN A 91 -3.09 7.91 8.75
C ASN A 91 -3.98 6.75 9.22
N GLY A 92 -4.20 5.76 8.36
CA GLY A 92 -5.06 4.60 8.62
C GLY A 92 -6.54 4.80 8.29
N GLU A 93 -6.95 5.99 7.86
CA GLU A 93 -8.32 6.25 7.41
C GLU A 93 -8.67 5.34 6.22
N GLY A 94 -9.84 4.71 6.28
CA GLY A 94 -10.31 3.75 5.26
C GLY A 94 -9.59 2.39 5.25
N MET A 95 -8.59 2.16 6.11
CA MET A 95 -7.91 0.86 6.20
C MET A 95 -8.68 -0.10 7.10
N SER A 96 -8.76 -1.38 6.70
CA SER A 96 -9.41 -2.40 7.52
C SER A 96 -8.63 -2.71 8.79
N ALA A 97 -9.33 -3.13 9.85
CA ALA A 97 -8.71 -3.56 11.11
C ALA A 97 -7.63 -4.63 10.90
N GLU A 98 -7.83 -5.54 9.94
CA GLU A 98 -6.84 -6.57 9.58
C GLU A 98 -5.58 -6.00 8.91
N LYS A 99 -5.70 -4.96 8.08
CA LYS A 99 -4.52 -4.26 7.54
C LYS A 99 -3.74 -3.58 8.67
N LEU A 100 -4.44 -2.83 9.52
CA LEU A 100 -3.84 -2.13 10.66
C LEU A 100 -3.16 -3.11 11.63
N LYS A 101 -3.79 -4.25 11.91
CA LYS A 101 -3.21 -5.33 12.73
C LYS A 101 -1.91 -5.88 12.14
N ARG A 102 -1.84 -6.08 10.81
CA ARG A 102 -0.60 -6.51 10.15
C ARG A 102 0.48 -5.44 10.20
N LEU A 103 0.13 -4.17 10.03
CA LEU A 103 1.09 -3.05 10.18
C LEU A 103 1.65 -2.97 11.58
N ARG A 104 0.81 -3.08 12.63
CA ARG A 104 1.28 -3.19 14.02
C ARG A 104 2.30 -4.31 14.20
N GLY A 105 2.03 -5.47 13.61
CA GLY A 105 2.98 -6.60 13.64
C GLY A 105 4.28 -6.33 12.89
N PHE A 106 4.20 -5.61 11.77
CA PHE A 106 5.37 -5.20 10.99
C PHE A 106 6.23 -4.18 11.75
N TYR A 107 5.65 -3.10 12.26
CA TYR A 107 6.39 -2.09 13.03
C TYR A 107 6.97 -2.66 14.31
N ARG A 108 6.19 -3.50 15.03
CA ARG A 108 6.72 -4.22 16.21
C ARG A 108 7.98 -4.99 15.86
N LYS A 109 8.01 -5.71 14.73
CA LYS A 109 9.20 -6.45 14.30
C LYS A 109 10.38 -5.52 14.02
N LEU A 110 10.16 -4.43 13.28
CA LEU A 110 11.22 -3.46 12.95
C LEU A 110 11.83 -2.84 14.22
N HIS A 111 10.99 -2.48 15.20
CA HIS A 111 11.44 -1.91 16.47
C HIS A 111 12.09 -2.95 17.39
N SER A 112 11.40 -4.06 17.66
CA SER A 112 11.85 -5.03 18.68
C SER A 112 13.13 -5.72 18.30
N GLU A 113 13.35 -5.93 17.00
CA GLU A 113 14.56 -6.56 16.48
C GLU A 113 15.59 -5.54 15.98
N ASN A 114 15.26 -4.24 16.03
CA ASN A 114 16.06 -3.14 15.48
C ASN A 114 16.56 -3.44 14.05
N VAL A 115 15.62 -3.74 13.16
CA VAL A 115 15.88 -4.13 11.77
C VAL A 115 15.25 -3.18 10.77
N VAL A 116 15.81 -3.16 9.56
CA VAL A 116 15.25 -2.54 8.36
C VAL A 116 14.96 -3.60 7.30
N LEU A 117 14.05 -3.30 6.38
CA LEU A 117 13.75 -4.16 5.25
C LEU A 117 14.66 -3.87 4.06
N GLU A 118 15.44 -4.85 3.63
CA GLU A 118 16.25 -4.80 2.42
C GLU A 118 15.54 -5.54 1.27
N PHE A 119 15.66 -5.01 0.06
CA PHE A 119 15.38 -5.74 -1.17
C PHE A 119 16.63 -5.84 -2.04
N ASP A 120 16.95 -7.07 -2.45
CA ASP A 120 17.93 -7.39 -3.47
C ASP A 120 17.46 -8.69 -4.13
N PRO A 121 17.22 -8.70 -5.46
CA PRO A 121 16.68 -9.86 -6.18
C PRO A 121 17.57 -11.12 -6.08
N ASN A 122 18.83 -10.98 -5.69
CA ASN A 122 19.77 -12.09 -5.54
C ASN A 122 19.74 -12.71 -4.13
N ILE A 123 19.04 -12.11 -3.17
CA ILE A 123 18.89 -12.67 -1.82
C ILE A 123 18.16 -14.02 -1.92
N PRO A 124 18.76 -15.13 -1.42
CA PRO A 124 18.09 -16.43 -1.44
C PRO A 124 16.91 -16.48 -0.46
N PRO A 125 15.98 -17.43 -0.63
CA PRO A 125 14.96 -17.72 0.37
C PRO A 125 15.56 -17.92 1.77
N SER A 126 14.82 -17.47 2.80
CA SER A 126 15.20 -17.60 4.20
C SER A 126 13.98 -17.97 5.06
N PRO A 127 14.16 -18.46 6.29
CA PRO A 127 13.05 -18.73 7.18
C PRO A 127 12.12 -17.51 7.32
N GLY A 128 10.86 -17.67 6.90
CA GLY A 128 9.86 -16.59 6.90
C GLY A 128 9.75 -15.78 5.59
N ILE A 129 10.70 -15.94 4.64
CA ILE A 129 10.69 -15.32 3.31
C ILE A 129 10.96 -16.40 2.26
N GLY A 130 9.89 -17.01 1.76
CA GLY A 130 9.98 -18.25 0.97
C GLY A 130 10.52 -18.10 -0.47
N ILE A 131 10.42 -16.93 -1.11
CA ILE A 131 10.88 -16.74 -2.51
C ILE A 131 12.30 -16.15 -2.55
N GLY A 132 12.76 -15.52 -1.46
CA GLY A 132 13.96 -14.69 -1.48
C GLY A 132 13.63 -13.25 -1.91
N GLY A 133 14.65 -12.48 -2.26
CA GLY A 133 14.51 -11.08 -2.68
C GLY A 133 14.43 -10.08 -1.53
N PHE A 134 13.89 -10.47 -0.38
CA PHE A 134 13.77 -9.62 0.80
C PHE A 134 14.55 -10.18 1.98
N ALA A 135 15.09 -9.31 2.82
CA ALA A 135 15.69 -9.67 4.09
C ALA A 135 15.44 -8.59 5.14
N TYR A 136 15.27 -9.00 6.40
CA TYR A 136 15.40 -8.09 7.53
C TYR A 136 16.88 -8.01 7.89
N ARG A 137 17.43 -6.80 7.92
CA ARG A 137 18.83 -6.54 8.27
C ARG A 137 18.91 -5.71 9.53
N ALA A 138 19.91 -5.97 10.37
CA ALA A 138 20.20 -5.09 11.49
C ALA A 138 20.37 -3.66 11.00
N ARG A 139 19.69 -2.73 11.68
CA ARG A 139 19.79 -1.30 11.38
C ARG A 139 21.21 -0.80 11.60
N THR A 140 21.70 0.03 10.69
CA THR A 140 22.96 0.75 10.82
C THR A 140 22.70 2.26 10.89
N PRO A 141 23.66 3.08 11.35
CA PRO A 141 23.49 4.54 11.39
C PRO A 141 23.15 5.16 10.03
N GLU A 142 23.63 4.58 8.94
CA GLU A 142 23.39 5.05 7.56
C GLU A 142 21.93 4.89 7.12
N ASP A 143 21.18 3.99 7.75
CA ASP A 143 19.75 3.83 7.49
C ASP A 143 18.93 5.03 7.98
N GLY A 144 19.45 5.80 8.95
CA GLY A 144 18.75 6.92 9.55
C GLY A 144 17.39 6.52 10.13
N ASP A 145 16.35 7.23 9.72
CA ASP A 145 14.95 7.02 10.10
C ASP A 145 14.18 6.10 9.14
N LEU A 146 14.82 5.61 8.08
CA LEU A 146 14.17 4.77 7.08
C LEU A 146 13.81 3.40 7.66
N ILE A 147 12.68 2.84 7.22
CA ILE A 147 12.29 1.45 7.50
C ILE A 147 12.89 0.47 6.48
N ILE A 148 13.60 0.99 5.48
CA ILE A 148 14.24 0.23 4.41
C ILE A 148 15.76 0.45 4.40
N ARG A 149 16.51 -0.56 3.96
CA ARG A 149 17.93 -0.43 3.59
C ARG A 149 18.03 0.12 2.18
N VAL A 150 18.80 1.19 2.00
CA VAL A 150 19.13 1.73 0.67
C VAL A 150 20.35 1.01 0.11
N ASN A 151 20.21 0.43 -1.09
CA ASN A 151 21.26 -0.25 -1.84
C ASN A 151 21.11 0.03 -3.35
N GLU A 152 21.90 -0.64 -4.19
CA GLU A 152 21.89 -0.48 -5.65
C GLU A 152 20.56 -0.84 -6.35
N HIS A 153 19.68 -1.58 -5.66
CA HIS A 153 18.34 -1.93 -6.16
C HIS A 153 17.25 -0.97 -5.69
N THR A 154 17.62 0.10 -4.98
CA THR A 154 16.71 1.07 -4.38
C THR A 154 16.69 2.38 -5.16
N THR A 155 15.50 2.82 -5.57
CA THR A 155 15.25 4.16 -6.11
C THR A 155 14.51 4.99 -5.08
N LEU A 156 15.24 5.77 -4.28
CA LEU A 156 14.65 6.60 -3.22
C LEU A 156 14.44 8.04 -3.72
N THR A 157 13.19 8.37 -4.05
CA THR A 157 12.77 9.76 -4.36
C THR A 157 12.62 10.58 -3.07
N GLU A 158 12.54 11.92 -3.18
CA GLU A 158 12.32 12.80 -2.00
C GLU A 158 11.00 12.49 -1.28
N GLU A 159 9.91 12.29 -2.03
CA GLU A 159 8.63 11.83 -1.46
C GLU A 159 8.77 10.40 -0.89
N GLY A 160 9.48 9.52 -1.59
CA GLY A 160 9.79 8.19 -1.09
C GLY A 160 10.51 8.24 0.27
N ARG A 161 11.44 9.17 0.48
CA ARG A 161 12.12 9.35 1.76
C ARG A 161 11.14 9.72 2.87
N ARG A 162 10.10 10.51 2.60
CA ARG A 162 9.03 10.79 3.59
C ARG A 162 8.13 9.61 3.83
N ILE A 163 7.82 8.82 2.79
CA ILE A 163 6.94 7.67 2.90
C ILE A 163 7.65 6.55 3.66
N TRP A 164 8.90 6.22 3.37
CA TRP A 164 9.57 5.01 3.87
C TRP A 164 10.27 5.20 5.23
N THR A 165 9.69 6.02 6.10
CA THR A 165 10.10 6.20 7.50
C THR A 165 8.99 5.70 8.43
N PHE A 166 9.23 5.62 9.73
CA PHE A 166 8.12 5.38 10.65
C PHE A 166 7.10 6.53 10.59
N PRO A 167 5.79 6.24 10.72
CA PRO A 167 4.79 7.28 10.86
C PRO A 167 4.96 8.01 12.20
N ALA A 168 4.48 9.26 12.28
CA ALA A 168 4.49 10.01 13.53
C ALA A 168 3.61 9.37 14.62
N VAL A 169 2.54 8.66 14.21
CA VAL A 169 1.65 7.88 15.08
C VAL A 169 1.50 6.49 14.44
N GLU A 170 1.65 5.43 15.24
CA GLU A 170 1.44 4.06 14.77
C GLU A 170 -0.02 3.61 14.95
N PRO A 171 -0.51 2.66 14.11
CA PRO A 171 -1.89 2.15 14.15
C PRO A 171 -2.21 1.28 15.36
#